data_AF-A0A834THB3-F1
#
_entry.id   AF-A0A834THB3-F1
#
_cell.length_a   1.000
_cell.length_b   1.000
_cell.length_c   1.000
_cell.angle_alpha   90.00
_cell.angle_beta   90.00
_cell.angle_gamma   90.00
#
_symmetry.space_group_name_H-M   'P 1'
#
loop_
_entity.id
_entity.type
_entity.pdbx_description
1 polymer ?
#
loop_
_entity_poly.entity_id
_entity_poly.type
_entity_poly.pdbx_seq_one_letter_code
_entity_poly.pdbx_strand_id
1 'polypeptide(L)'
;MDLRFDNGYQFPSEIMMNMLSRCGTYDLLSMKMVSRNWFFSIKHSYFVRIHTEMGHNRVDPFLLLGARFVSAKKAYDRLITISSNADGEEILNYLRFHPYIEQNMSIELPGICNGLLCLKVTNNDEAVTFFICNPATRRVRQIEEFVLPMPTGHVKYDFGFNELSSSMYILVIYEDSNIVNQLKVMLYNCQSRTWTNINPPVVHTNIWESKSVCINSTIYWISYPTLGAAEQFPTVLRFDLAEQIFSTISGPTNRLVVSYIPVEFQGSLAIICAELQALELVRYITM
;
A
#
# COMPACT_ATOMS: atom_id res chain seq x y z
N MET A 1 -35.67 -27.26 -20.38
CA MET A 1 -35.80 -26.42 -21.59
C MET A 1 -34.38 -25.96 -21.90
N ASP A 2 -33.67 -26.76 -22.69
CA ASP A 2 -32.28 -26.52 -23.05
C ASP A 2 -32.21 -25.39 -24.08
N LEU A 3 -31.76 -24.21 -23.65
CA LEU A 3 -31.36 -23.16 -24.57
C LEU A 3 -29.95 -23.50 -25.11
N ARG A 4 -29.90 -24.39 -26.10
CA ARG A 4 -28.75 -24.50 -26.98
C ARG A 4 -28.72 -23.25 -27.87
N PHE A 5 -27.81 -22.33 -27.56
CA PHE A 5 -27.40 -21.29 -28.50
C PHE A 5 -26.39 -21.91 -29.49
N ASP A 6 -26.89 -22.73 -30.40
CA ASP A 6 -26.13 -23.13 -31.59
C ASP A 6 -26.21 -21.96 -32.59
N ASN A 7 -25.04 -21.34 -32.86
CA ASN A 7 -24.74 -20.18 -33.73
C ASN A 7 -24.38 -18.85 -33.04
N GLY A 8 -23.64 -18.89 -31.92
CA GLY A 8 -23.12 -17.66 -31.30
C GLY A 8 -21.96 -17.05 -32.09
N TYR A 9 -22.19 -15.89 -32.71
CA TYR A 9 -21.10 -14.98 -33.11
C TYR A 9 -20.21 -14.74 -31.88
N GLN A 10 -19.01 -15.31 -31.86
CA GLN A 10 -18.03 -14.96 -30.84
C GLN A 10 -17.61 -13.53 -31.09
N PHE A 11 -17.99 -12.62 -30.19
CA PHE A 11 -17.41 -11.29 -30.15
C PHE A 11 -15.88 -11.43 -30.09
N PRO A 12 -15.12 -10.71 -30.92
CA PRO A 12 -13.67 -10.66 -30.82
C PRO A 12 -13.26 -10.38 -29.37
N SER A 13 -12.29 -11.14 -28.87
CA SER A 13 -11.83 -11.07 -27.48
C SER A 13 -11.46 -9.65 -27.07
N GLU A 14 -10.89 -8.86 -27.99
CA GLU A 14 -10.54 -7.46 -27.80
C GLU A 14 -11.75 -6.56 -27.53
N ILE A 15 -12.83 -6.72 -28.30
CA ILE A 15 -14.07 -5.93 -28.12
C ILE A 15 -14.71 -6.29 -26.78
N MET A 16 -14.73 -7.58 -26.44
CA MET A 16 -15.23 -8.04 -25.15
C MET A 16 -14.40 -7.47 -23.98
N MET A 17 -13.07 -7.50 -24.10
CA MET A 17 -12.17 -6.93 -23.09
C MET A 17 -12.35 -5.41 -22.96
N ASN A 18 -12.54 -4.67 -24.06
CA ASN A 18 -12.82 -3.22 -24.02
C ASN A 18 -14.18 -2.90 -23.38
N MET A 19 -15.21 -3.70 -23.65
CA MET A 19 -16.51 -3.53 -22.98
C MET A 19 -16.40 -3.79 -21.48
N LEU A 20 -15.82 -4.94 -21.10
CA LEU A 20 -15.63 -5.30 -19.70
C LEU A 20 -14.69 -4.31 -18.99
N SER A 21 -13.71 -3.73 -19.69
CA SER A 21 -12.77 -2.78 -19.09
C SER A 21 -13.39 -1.43 -18.75
N ARG A 22 -14.69 -1.22 -19.05
CA ARG A 22 -15.50 -0.07 -18.60
C ARG A 22 -16.39 -0.36 -17.40
N CYS A 23 -16.55 -1.64 -17.03
CA CYS A 23 -17.34 -2.06 -15.86
C CYS A 23 -16.57 -1.91 -14.56
N GLY A 24 -17.25 -1.54 -13.47
CA GLY A 24 -16.70 -1.45 -12.11
C GLY A 24 -16.01 -2.74 -11.66
N THR A 25 -15.04 -2.65 -10.75
CA THR A 25 -14.41 -3.84 -10.16
C THR A 25 -15.44 -4.79 -9.53
N TYR A 26 -16.47 -4.24 -8.89
CA TYR A 26 -17.57 -5.02 -8.31
C TYR A 26 -18.41 -5.75 -9.37
N ASP A 27 -18.84 -5.06 -10.43
CA ASP A 27 -19.61 -5.66 -11.52
C ASP A 27 -18.84 -6.78 -12.21
N LEU A 28 -17.54 -6.58 -12.42
CA LEU A 28 -16.66 -7.58 -13.00
C LEU A 28 -16.57 -8.87 -12.16
N LEU A 29 -16.66 -8.77 -10.83
CA LEU A 29 -16.71 -9.95 -9.97
C LEU A 29 -17.98 -10.76 -10.20
N SER A 30 -19.12 -10.08 -10.35
CA SER A 30 -20.39 -10.73 -10.70
C SER A 30 -20.31 -11.36 -12.10
N MET A 31 -19.76 -10.63 -13.08
CA MET A 31 -19.61 -11.11 -14.46
C MET A 31 -18.71 -12.35 -14.58
N LYS A 32 -17.65 -12.45 -13.77
CA LYS A 32 -16.82 -13.67 -13.69
C LYS A 32 -17.62 -14.93 -13.37
N MET A 33 -18.72 -14.79 -12.62
CA MET A 33 -19.56 -15.92 -12.21
C MET A 33 -20.59 -16.32 -13.27
N VAL A 34 -20.89 -15.43 -14.22
CA VAL A 34 -21.96 -15.62 -15.22
C VAL A 34 -21.46 -16.37 -16.46
N SER A 35 -20.19 -16.20 -16.86
CA SER A 35 -19.66 -16.78 -18.09
C SER A 35 -18.21 -17.21 -17.97
N ARG A 36 -17.88 -18.41 -18.48
CA ARG A 36 -16.49 -18.88 -18.58
C ARG A 36 -15.64 -17.98 -19.48
N ASN A 37 -16.20 -17.50 -20.58
CA ASN A 37 -15.47 -16.60 -21.48
C ASN A 37 -15.13 -15.28 -20.78
N TRP A 38 -16.08 -14.70 -20.04
CA TRP A 38 -15.82 -13.50 -19.24
C TRP A 38 -14.82 -13.78 -18.13
N PHE A 39 -14.92 -14.91 -17.45
CA PHE A 39 -13.94 -15.31 -16.44
C PHE A 39 -12.52 -15.34 -17.00
N PHE A 40 -12.30 -15.97 -18.16
CA PHE A 40 -10.99 -16.04 -18.80
C PHE A 40 -10.53 -14.66 -19.30
N SER A 41 -11.40 -13.88 -19.94
CA SER A 41 -11.08 -12.53 -20.39
C SER A 41 -10.66 -11.62 -19.24
N ILE A 42 -11.39 -11.63 -18.12
CA ILE A 42 -11.11 -10.76 -16.97
C ILE A 42 -9.84 -11.20 -16.23
N LYS A 43 -9.45 -12.48 -16.34
CA LYS A 43 -8.18 -12.99 -15.79
C LYS A 43 -6.97 -12.72 -16.69
N HIS A 44 -7.19 -12.36 -17.95
CA HIS A 44 -6.11 -12.16 -18.90
C HIS A 44 -5.23 -10.96 -18.50
N SER A 45 -3.91 -11.10 -18.58
CA SER A 45 -2.97 -10.05 -18.16
C SER A 45 -3.18 -8.71 -18.88
N TYR A 46 -3.46 -8.77 -20.20
CA TYR A 46 -3.82 -7.60 -20.98
C TYR A 46 -5.07 -6.89 -20.42
N PHE A 47 -6.11 -7.64 -20.06
CA PHE A 47 -7.33 -7.08 -19.47
C PHE A 47 -7.03 -6.39 -18.14
N VAL A 48 -6.27 -7.07 -17.26
CA VAL A 48 -5.87 -6.51 -15.97
C VAL A 48 -5.15 -5.18 -16.16
N ARG A 49 -4.19 -5.11 -17.09
CA ARG A 49 -3.46 -3.88 -17.40
C ARG A 49 -4.39 -2.75 -17.85
N ILE A 50 -5.20 -2.97 -18.89
CA ILE A 50 -6.08 -1.90 -19.42
C ILE A 50 -7.15 -1.48 -18.41
N HIS A 51 -7.64 -2.41 -17.59
CA HIS A 51 -8.65 -2.11 -16.57
C HIS A 51 -8.04 -1.32 -15.40
N THR A 52 -6.80 -1.62 -15.00
CA THR A 52 -6.05 -0.83 -14.02
C THR A 52 -5.77 0.59 -14.53
N GLU A 53 -5.27 0.72 -15.78
CA GLU A 53 -5.01 2.03 -16.42
C GLU A 53 -6.29 2.87 -16.52
N MET A 54 -7.41 2.25 -16.93
CA MET A 54 -8.70 2.95 -16.98
C MET A 54 -9.24 3.26 -15.58
N GLY A 55 -8.97 2.41 -14.59
CA GLY A 55 -9.37 2.59 -13.21
C GLY A 55 -8.80 3.88 -12.59
N HIS A 56 -7.58 4.28 -12.96
CA HIS A 56 -7.00 5.56 -12.55
C HIS A 56 -7.80 6.78 -13.03
N ASN A 57 -8.54 6.64 -14.14
CA ASN A 57 -9.38 7.69 -14.70
C ASN A 57 -10.86 7.60 -14.26
N ARG A 58 -11.22 6.56 -13.51
CA ARG A 58 -12.59 6.42 -13.01
C ARG A 58 -12.76 7.15 -11.70
N VAL A 59 -13.72 8.06 -11.69
CA VAL A 59 -14.14 8.81 -10.51
C VAL A 59 -15.10 7.94 -9.69
N ASP A 60 -14.61 6.80 -9.18
CA ASP A 60 -15.23 6.19 -8.00
C ASP A 60 -14.34 6.58 -6.82
N PRO A 61 -14.59 7.72 -6.16
CA PRO A 61 -13.80 8.13 -5.01
C PRO A 61 -14.00 7.07 -3.93
N PHE A 62 -12.96 6.27 -3.70
CA PHE A 62 -12.91 5.28 -2.64
C PHE A 62 -11.85 5.72 -1.65
N LEU A 63 -12.28 6.29 -0.53
CA LEU A 63 -11.37 6.68 0.54
C LEU A 63 -11.29 5.56 1.57
N LEU A 64 -10.08 5.04 1.81
CA LEU A 64 -9.82 4.12 2.92
C LEU A 64 -9.42 4.92 4.16
N LEU A 65 -10.19 4.77 5.23
CA LEU A 65 -9.92 5.38 6.53
C LEU A 65 -9.62 4.31 7.58
N GLY A 66 -8.54 4.50 8.33
CA GLY A 66 -8.31 3.81 9.60
C GLY A 66 -8.98 4.58 10.74
N ALA A 67 -9.89 3.95 11.46
CA ALA A 67 -10.59 4.54 12.58
C ALA A 67 -10.31 3.74 13.87
N ARG A 68 -9.80 4.42 14.89
CA ARG A 68 -9.57 3.84 16.22
C ARG A 68 -10.80 4.02 17.09
N PHE A 69 -11.43 2.92 17.48
CA PHE A 69 -12.56 2.91 18.39
C PHE A 69 -12.08 2.61 19.80
N VAL A 70 -12.36 3.52 20.75
CA VAL A 70 -12.00 3.36 22.16
C VAL A 70 -13.27 3.40 23.01
N SER A 71 -13.43 2.39 23.87
CA SER A 71 -14.50 2.30 24.86
C SER A 71 -13.89 1.87 26.20
N ALA A 72 -14.66 2.00 27.29
CA ALA A 72 -14.20 1.63 28.64
C ALA A 72 -13.72 0.17 28.78
N LYS A 73 -14.07 -0.72 27.84
CA LYS A 73 -13.71 -2.15 27.89
C LYS A 73 -12.89 -2.65 26.69
N LYS A 74 -12.79 -1.87 25.60
CA LYS A 74 -12.23 -2.32 24.33
C LYS A 74 -11.65 -1.15 23.55
N ALA A 75 -10.48 -1.34 22.96
CA ALA A 75 -9.90 -0.46 21.95
C ALA A 75 -9.56 -1.29 20.72
N TYR A 76 -10.07 -0.93 19.55
CA TYR A 76 -9.80 -1.66 18.30
C TYR A 76 -9.82 -0.71 17.10
N ASP A 77 -9.01 -1.03 16.10
CA ASP A 77 -9.01 -0.29 14.84
C ASP A 77 -9.97 -0.92 13.82
N ARG A 78 -10.57 -0.11 12.95
CA ARG A 78 -11.34 -0.57 11.78
C ARG A 78 -10.95 0.16 10.53
N LEU A 79 -11.06 -0.55 9.41
CA LEU A 79 -10.95 0.02 8.09
C LEU A 79 -12.35 0.33 7.54
N ILE A 80 -12.54 1.58 7.17
CA ILE A 80 -13.79 2.13 6.65
C ILE A 80 -13.53 2.62 5.24
N THR A 81 -14.53 2.47 4.37
CA THR A 81 -14.47 2.98 3.01
C THR A 81 -15.60 3.95 2.81
N ILE A 82 -15.28 5.10 2.24
CA ILE A 82 -16.28 6.07 1.80
C ILE A 82 -16.33 6.02 0.29
N SER A 83 -17.53 5.81 -0.25
CA SER A 83 -17.82 5.86 -1.68
C SER A 83 -19.06 6.71 -1.92
N SER A 84 -19.15 7.41 -3.04
CA SER A 84 -20.38 8.11 -3.44
C SER A 84 -21.21 7.22 -4.35
N ASN A 85 -22.54 7.21 -4.19
CA ASN A 85 -23.43 6.54 -5.15
C ASN A 85 -23.72 7.44 -6.37
N ALA A 86 -24.51 6.93 -7.32
CA ALA A 86 -24.89 7.68 -8.52
C ALA A 86 -25.67 8.98 -8.22
N ASP A 87 -26.31 9.05 -7.05
CA ASP A 87 -27.09 10.21 -6.58
C ASP A 87 -26.23 11.19 -5.74
N GLY A 88 -24.94 10.91 -5.58
CA GLY A 88 -24.01 11.75 -4.81
C GLY A 88 -24.00 11.49 -3.30
N GLU A 89 -24.78 10.55 -2.79
CA GLU A 89 -24.82 10.23 -1.36
C GLU A 89 -23.57 9.45 -0.93
N GLU A 90 -23.02 9.83 0.22
CA GLU A 90 -21.89 9.14 0.84
C GLU A 90 -22.33 7.81 1.47
N ILE A 91 -21.72 6.73 1.01
CA ILE A 91 -21.89 5.39 1.55
C ILE A 91 -20.64 5.02 2.35
N LEU A 92 -20.84 4.82 3.65
CA LEU A 92 -19.85 4.27 4.57
C LEU A 92 -19.96 2.75 4.61
N ASN A 93 -18.93 2.05 4.13
CA ASN A 93 -18.83 0.60 4.26
C ASN A 93 -17.70 0.22 5.21
N TYR A 94 -17.99 -0.70 6.13
CA TYR A 94 -16.97 -1.31 6.97
C TYR A 94 -16.31 -2.45 6.21
N LEU A 95 -15.00 -2.39 6.05
CA LEU A 95 -14.23 -3.48 5.48
C LEU A 95 -14.04 -4.57 6.53
N ARG A 96 -14.92 -5.57 6.48
CA ARG A 96 -14.77 -6.80 7.26
C ARG A 96 -13.86 -7.75 6.50
N PHE A 97 -12.57 -7.58 6.71
CA PHE A 97 -11.52 -8.32 6.03
C PHE A 97 -11.37 -9.74 6.56
N HIS A 98 -11.42 -9.91 7.88
CA HIS A 98 -11.24 -11.22 8.49
C HIS A 98 -11.80 -11.20 9.92
N PRO A 99 -12.44 -12.30 10.41
CA PRO A 99 -12.95 -12.38 11.77
C PRO A 99 -11.88 -12.11 12.84
N TYR A 100 -10.62 -12.43 12.54
CA TYR A 100 -9.52 -12.18 13.46
C TYR A 100 -9.21 -10.69 13.60
N ILE A 101 -9.53 -9.82 12.65
CA ILE A 101 -9.19 -8.38 12.73
C ILE A 101 -10.16 -7.62 13.67
N GLU A 102 -11.15 -8.29 14.26
CA GLU A 102 -12.31 -7.63 14.89
C GLU A 102 -12.20 -7.46 16.41
N GLN A 103 -11.10 -7.85 17.08
CA GLN A 103 -11.03 -7.85 18.55
C GLN A 103 -9.72 -7.29 19.11
N ASN A 104 -9.80 -6.15 19.81
CA ASN A 104 -8.70 -5.58 20.61
C ASN A 104 -7.33 -5.60 19.92
N MET A 105 -7.29 -5.14 18.67
CA MET A 105 -6.09 -5.15 17.83
C MET A 105 -5.80 -3.75 17.31
N SER A 106 -4.52 -3.43 17.22
CA SER A 106 -4.06 -2.25 16.48
C SER A 106 -3.74 -2.64 15.05
N ILE A 107 -4.17 -1.79 14.11
CA ILE A 107 -3.96 -1.96 12.68
C ILE A 107 -3.08 -0.82 12.19
N GLU A 108 -1.93 -1.17 11.64
CA GLU A 108 -1.06 -0.25 10.91
C GLU A 108 -1.13 -0.59 9.42
N LEU A 109 -0.91 0.42 8.57
CA LEU A 109 -0.84 0.29 7.12
C LEU A 109 0.61 0.52 6.65
N PRO A 110 1.46 -0.54 6.63
CA PRO A 110 2.80 -0.48 6.04
C PRO A 110 2.86 0.09 4.63
N GLY A 111 1.80 -0.06 3.84
CA GLY A 111 1.73 0.57 2.52
C GLY A 111 0.61 0.03 1.64
N ILE A 112 0.47 0.69 0.50
CA ILE A 112 -0.48 0.35 -0.57
C ILE A 112 0.33 0.16 -1.84
N CYS A 113 0.04 -0.89 -2.60
CA CYS A 113 0.65 -1.08 -3.91
C CYS A 113 -0.29 -1.82 -4.86
N ASN A 114 -0.47 -1.33 -6.09
CA ASN A 114 -1.36 -1.91 -7.10
C ASN A 114 -2.79 -2.18 -6.59
N GLY A 115 -3.31 -1.25 -5.77
CA GLY A 115 -4.64 -1.38 -5.14
C GLY A 115 -4.75 -2.45 -4.06
N LEU A 116 -3.64 -3.10 -3.67
CA LEU A 116 -3.55 -4.01 -2.54
C LEU A 116 -3.04 -3.27 -1.30
N LEU A 117 -3.63 -3.58 -0.16
CA LEU A 117 -3.26 -3.05 1.14
C LEU A 117 -2.42 -4.08 1.87
N CYS A 118 -1.30 -3.67 2.45
CA CYS A 118 -0.60 -4.47 3.44
C CYS A 118 -1.00 -3.98 4.83
N LEU A 119 -1.62 -4.85 5.62
CA LEU A 119 -2.03 -4.55 6.99
C LEU A 119 -1.10 -5.26 7.96
N LYS A 120 -0.61 -4.53 8.95
CA LYS A 120 0.06 -5.08 10.13
C LYS A 120 -0.93 -5.05 11.27
N VAL A 121 -1.18 -6.20 11.87
CA VAL A 121 -2.12 -6.37 12.97
C VAL A 121 -1.33 -6.82 14.19
N THR A 122 -1.43 -6.05 15.27
CA THR A 122 -0.80 -6.36 16.55
C THR A 122 -1.90 -6.69 17.56
N ASN A 123 -1.82 -7.88 18.17
CA ASN A 123 -2.74 -8.28 19.23
C ASN A 123 -2.26 -7.81 20.62
N ASN A 124 -3.04 -8.09 21.66
CA ASN A 124 -2.71 -7.73 23.03
C ASN A 124 -1.44 -8.42 23.58
N ASP A 125 -1.05 -9.57 23.00
CA ASP A 125 0.17 -10.30 23.37
C ASP A 125 1.39 -9.80 22.56
N GLU A 126 1.27 -8.66 21.89
CA GLU A 126 2.27 -8.03 21.01
C GLU A 126 2.69 -8.91 19.80
N ALA A 127 1.94 -9.97 19.51
CA ALA A 127 2.16 -10.79 18.33
C ALA A 127 1.75 -9.99 17.08
N VAL A 128 2.69 -9.87 16.14
CA VAL A 128 2.51 -9.15 14.88
C VAL A 128 2.14 -10.13 13.78
N THR A 129 1.06 -9.86 13.07
CA THR A 129 0.63 -10.63 11.88
C THR A 129 0.42 -9.69 10.70
N PHE A 130 0.84 -10.12 9.51
CA PHE A 130 0.63 -9.36 8.29
C PHE A 130 -0.48 -9.95 7.42
N PHE A 131 -1.26 -9.08 6.79
CA PHE A 131 -2.30 -9.45 5.84
C PHE A 131 -2.17 -8.64 4.56
N ILE A 132 -2.34 -9.29 3.41
CA ILE A 132 -2.53 -8.63 2.13
C ILE A 132 -4.01 -8.64 1.81
N CYS A 133 -4.58 -7.44 1.67
CA CYS A 133 -6.00 -7.23 1.47
C CYS A 133 -6.25 -6.59 0.11
N ASN A 134 -7.19 -7.13 -0.65
CA ASN A 134 -7.71 -6.50 -1.83
C ASN A 134 -9.11 -5.92 -1.49
N PRO A 135 -9.23 -4.59 -1.27
CA PRO A 135 -10.49 -3.97 -0.88
C PRO A 135 -11.59 -4.14 -1.93
N ALA A 136 -11.22 -4.12 -3.23
CA ALA A 136 -12.17 -4.26 -4.33
C ALA A 136 -12.82 -5.65 -4.39
N THR A 137 -12.07 -6.70 -4.02
CA THR A 137 -12.57 -8.08 -4.03
C THR A 137 -12.96 -8.59 -2.64
N ARG A 138 -12.71 -7.80 -1.59
CA ARG A 138 -12.84 -8.17 -0.17
C ARG A 138 -12.07 -9.45 0.19
N ARG A 139 -11.06 -9.80 -0.61
CA ARG A 139 -10.19 -10.95 -0.35
C ARG A 139 -9.03 -10.55 0.53
N VAL A 140 -8.68 -11.46 1.43
CA VAL A 140 -7.61 -11.28 2.40
C VAL A 140 -6.75 -12.51 2.42
N ARG A 141 -5.44 -12.31 2.50
CA ARG A 141 -4.46 -13.37 2.64
C ARG A 141 -3.57 -13.04 3.82
N GLN A 142 -3.58 -13.88 4.83
CA GLN A 142 -2.59 -13.82 5.91
C GLN A 142 -1.20 -14.21 5.37
N ILE A 143 -0.17 -13.52 5.83
CA ILE A 143 1.21 -13.91 5.61
C ILE A 143 1.61 -14.81 6.77
N GLU A 144 1.76 -16.09 6.48
CA GLU A 144 2.23 -17.10 7.42
C GLU A 144 3.73 -16.94 7.68
N GLU A 145 4.21 -17.38 8.85
CA GLU A 145 5.64 -17.51 9.17
C GLU A 145 6.42 -16.19 9.15
N PHE A 146 5.74 -15.07 9.40
CA PHE A 146 6.39 -13.78 9.61
C PHE A 146 6.95 -13.69 11.03
N VAL A 147 8.06 -14.38 11.29
CA VAL A 147 8.77 -14.30 12.57
C VAL A 147 9.88 -13.28 12.43
N LEU A 148 9.71 -12.14 13.09
CA LEU A 148 10.78 -11.16 13.21
C LEU A 148 11.75 -11.56 14.32
N PRO A 149 13.05 -11.27 14.16
CA PRO A 149 13.95 -11.22 15.31
C PRO A 149 13.46 -10.12 16.28
N MET A 150 13.39 -10.42 17.58
CA MET A 150 12.87 -9.50 18.62
C MET A 150 13.65 -8.17 18.62
N PRO A 151 13.05 -7.07 18.12
CA PRO A 151 13.69 -5.77 18.15
C PRO A 151 13.45 -5.12 19.54
N THR A 152 14.43 -4.40 20.07
CA THR A 152 14.28 -3.67 21.35
C THR A 152 14.10 -2.17 21.17
N GLY A 153 14.18 -1.67 19.94
CA GLY A 153 14.10 -0.25 19.59
C GLY A 153 13.02 0.03 18.54
N HIS A 154 13.23 1.07 17.75
CA HIS A 154 12.28 1.44 16.70
C HIS A 154 12.23 0.39 15.60
N VAL A 155 11.02 0.11 15.11
CA VAL A 155 10.78 -0.78 13.97
C VAL A 155 9.86 -0.08 12.99
N LYS A 156 10.26 -0.13 11.72
CA LYS A 156 9.49 0.36 10.59
C LYS A 156 9.16 -0.80 9.66
N TYR A 157 7.92 -0.80 9.19
CA TYR A 157 7.44 -1.74 8.19
C TYR A 157 6.95 -0.96 6.99
N ASP A 158 7.44 -1.34 5.82
CA ASP A 158 7.01 -0.76 4.56
C ASP A 158 6.63 -1.87 3.58
N PHE A 159 5.73 -1.56 2.65
CA PHE A 159 5.24 -2.51 1.67
C PHE A 159 5.46 -2.00 0.25
N GLY A 160 5.87 -2.90 -0.63
CA GLY A 160 6.06 -2.57 -2.04
C GLY A 160 5.94 -3.75 -2.97
N PHE A 161 5.90 -3.46 -4.26
CA PHE A 161 5.80 -4.44 -5.33
C PHE A 161 6.93 -4.23 -6.33
N ASN A 162 7.66 -5.29 -6.61
CA ASN A 162 8.60 -5.31 -7.72
C ASN A 162 7.85 -5.74 -8.98
N GLU A 163 7.73 -4.82 -9.93
CA GLU A 163 7.05 -5.03 -11.21
C GLU A 163 7.77 -6.06 -12.09
N LEU A 164 9.11 -6.04 -12.11
CA LEU A 164 9.93 -6.95 -12.92
C LEU A 164 9.73 -8.40 -12.48
N SER A 165 9.76 -8.65 -11.17
CA SER A 165 9.58 -10.00 -10.63
C SER A 165 8.13 -10.33 -10.27
N SER A 166 7.20 -9.39 -10.48
CA SER A 166 5.80 -9.48 -10.04
C SER A 166 5.64 -9.96 -8.58
N SER A 167 6.55 -9.51 -7.71
CA SER A 167 6.66 -9.98 -6.32
C SER A 167 6.34 -8.88 -5.34
N MET A 168 5.63 -9.24 -4.26
CA MET A 168 5.30 -8.34 -3.17
C MET A 168 6.34 -8.51 -2.07
N TYR A 169 6.73 -7.39 -1.47
CA TYR A 169 7.74 -7.36 -0.45
C TYR A 169 7.28 -6.59 0.78
N ILE A 170 7.70 -7.07 1.95
CA ILE A 170 7.65 -6.32 3.20
C ILE A 170 9.09 -5.98 3.57
N LEU A 171 9.39 -4.70 3.62
CA LEU A 171 10.66 -4.18 4.10
C LEU A 171 10.54 -3.91 5.60
N VAL A 172 11.50 -4.39 6.37
CA VAL A 172 11.56 -4.19 7.81
C VAL A 172 12.88 -3.52 8.15
N ILE A 173 12.81 -2.33 8.73
CA ILE A 173 13.97 -1.58 9.21
C ILE A 173 13.85 -1.48 10.72
N TYR A 174 14.88 -1.89 11.45
CA TYR A 174 14.85 -1.87 12.91
C TYR A 174 16.23 -1.59 13.52
N GLU A 175 16.23 -1.13 14.76
CA GLU A 175 17.45 -0.95 15.56
C GLU A 175 17.88 -2.29 16.18
N ASP A 176 19.16 -2.65 16.03
CA ASP A 176 19.72 -3.86 16.64
C ASP A 176 19.70 -3.75 18.16
N SER A 177 19.19 -4.80 18.80
CA SER A 177 19.12 -4.89 20.26
C SER A 177 20.47 -5.03 20.96
N ASN A 178 21.49 -5.47 20.23
CA ASN A 178 22.81 -5.75 20.79
C ASN A 178 23.80 -4.61 20.54
N ILE A 179 23.53 -3.72 19.57
CA ILE A 179 24.48 -2.71 19.10
C ILE A 179 23.76 -1.37 18.95
N VAL A 180 24.10 -0.43 19.84
CA VAL A 180 23.54 0.92 19.87
C VAL A 180 23.77 1.61 18.53
N ASN A 181 22.73 2.25 17.99
CA ASN A 181 22.73 2.99 16.71
C ASN A 181 23.01 2.14 15.45
N GLN A 182 22.92 0.81 15.52
CA GLN A 182 23.00 -0.03 14.34
C GLN A 182 21.61 -0.31 13.77
N LEU A 183 21.41 0.03 12.49
CA LEU A 183 20.22 -0.34 11.74
C LEU A 183 20.40 -1.71 11.10
N LYS A 184 19.36 -2.54 11.17
CA LYS A 184 19.21 -3.75 10.37
C LYS A 184 18.06 -3.58 9.39
N VAL A 185 18.25 -4.13 8.20
CA VAL A 185 17.23 -4.11 7.15
C VAL A 185 17.01 -5.54 6.67
N MET A 186 15.75 -5.95 6.67
CA MET A 186 15.30 -7.26 6.25
C MET A 186 14.21 -7.09 5.19
N LEU A 187 14.30 -7.87 4.12
CA LEU A 187 13.33 -7.88 3.04
C LEU A 187 12.66 -9.25 2.99
N TYR A 188 11.36 -9.28 3.22
CA TYR A 188 10.56 -10.50 3.11
C TYR A 188 9.86 -10.56 1.75
N ASN A 189 10.07 -11.64 1.01
CA ASN A 189 9.35 -11.91 -0.23
C ASN A 189 8.07 -12.71 0.07
N CYS A 190 6.91 -12.12 -0.23
CA CYS A 190 5.59 -12.69 0.07
C CYS A 190 5.18 -13.89 -0.79
N GLN A 191 5.90 -14.17 -1.87
CA GLN A 191 5.68 -15.28 -2.80
C GLN A 191 6.56 -16.47 -2.42
N SER A 192 7.87 -16.25 -2.28
CA SER A 192 8.83 -17.31 -1.91
C SER A 192 8.87 -17.60 -0.42
N ARG A 193 8.29 -16.74 0.42
CA ARG A 193 8.29 -16.83 1.90
C ARG A 193 9.70 -16.79 2.49
N THR A 194 10.60 -16.06 1.86
CA THR A 194 12.01 -16.00 2.26
C THR A 194 12.40 -14.61 2.75
N TRP A 195 13.29 -14.58 3.74
CA TRP A 195 13.94 -13.39 4.25
C TRP A 195 15.29 -13.16 3.56
N THR A 196 15.57 -11.91 3.23
CA THR A 196 16.87 -11.46 2.70
C THR A 196 17.41 -10.35 3.59
N ASN A 197 18.68 -10.47 4.01
CA ASN A 197 19.37 -9.39 4.70
C ASN A 197 19.78 -8.32 3.69
N ILE A 198 19.45 -7.07 3.96
CA ILE A 198 19.81 -5.93 3.12
C ILE A 198 20.82 -5.07 3.87
N ASN A 199 21.79 -4.53 3.14
CA ASN A 199 22.72 -3.58 3.72
C ASN A 199 21.95 -2.30 4.11
N PRO A 200 22.06 -1.84 5.37
CA PRO A 200 21.38 -0.62 5.80
C PRO A 200 21.90 0.61 5.03
N PRO A 201 21.10 1.68 4.91
CA PRO A 201 21.57 2.92 4.31
C PRO A 201 22.77 3.47 5.12
N VAL A 202 23.74 4.04 4.41
CA VAL A 202 24.97 4.59 5.00
C VAL A 202 24.70 5.83 5.88
N VAL A 203 23.56 6.48 5.67
CA VAL A 203 23.21 7.74 6.33
C VAL A 203 22.38 7.45 7.59
N HIS A 204 22.79 7.99 8.73
CA HIS A 204 22.00 7.98 9.98
C HIS A 204 20.78 8.91 9.87
N THR A 205 19.77 8.45 9.13
CA THR A 205 18.59 9.24 8.81
C THR A 205 17.45 8.88 9.74
N ASN A 206 16.79 9.89 10.32
CA ASN A 206 15.54 9.65 11.02
C ASN A 206 14.41 9.46 10.00
N ILE A 207 13.96 8.22 9.84
CA ILE A 207 12.83 7.82 8.98
C ILE A 207 11.66 7.22 9.78
N TRP A 208 11.77 7.18 11.10
CA TRP A 208 10.84 6.43 11.95
C TRP A 208 9.41 6.94 11.82
N GLU A 209 9.23 8.26 11.86
CA GLU A 209 7.92 8.91 11.73
C GLU A 209 7.52 9.18 10.26
N SER A 210 8.44 9.01 9.32
CA SER A 210 8.22 9.29 7.90
C SER A 210 7.17 8.35 7.31
N LYS A 211 6.24 8.86 6.50
CA LYS A 211 5.41 7.99 5.66
C LYS A 211 6.21 7.50 4.46
N SER A 212 5.76 6.39 3.87
CA SER A 212 6.39 5.82 2.68
C SER A 212 5.40 5.65 1.54
N VAL A 213 5.94 5.62 0.34
CA VAL A 213 5.19 5.31 -0.87
C VAL A 213 6.03 4.44 -1.80
N CYS A 214 5.42 3.43 -2.42
CA CYS A 214 6.07 2.57 -3.41
C CYS A 214 5.62 3.00 -4.81
N ILE A 215 6.57 3.41 -5.66
CA ILE A 215 6.33 3.86 -7.03
C ILE A 215 7.35 3.16 -7.93
N ASN A 216 6.89 2.49 -9.00
CA ASN A 216 7.74 1.81 -9.98
C ASN A 216 8.83 0.94 -9.33
N SER A 217 8.43 0.03 -8.43
CA SER A 217 9.35 -0.84 -7.67
C SER A 217 10.31 -0.16 -6.71
N THR A 218 10.15 1.14 -6.42
CA THR A 218 10.99 1.88 -5.49
C THR A 218 10.17 2.40 -4.32
N ILE A 219 10.61 2.16 -3.10
CA ILE A 219 9.99 2.72 -1.89
C ILE A 219 10.72 4.02 -1.52
N TYR A 220 9.96 5.08 -1.26
CA TYR A 220 10.46 6.42 -0.94
C TYR A 220 10.06 6.84 0.47
N TRP A 221 10.98 7.50 1.17
CA TRP A 221 10.75 8.13 2.47
C TRP A 221 11.34 9.54 2.49
N ILE A 222 10.77 10.40 3.32
CA ILE A 222 11.47 11.60 3.76
C ILE A 222 12.39 11.22 4.92
N SER A 223 13.66 11.57 4.79
CA SER A 223 14.71 11.29 5.75
C SER A 223 15.16 12.60 6.37
N TYR A 224 15.06 12.70 7.69
CA TYR A 224 15.44 13.89 8.44
C TYR A 224 16.85 13.74 9.02
N PRO A 225 17.65 14.81 9.03
CA PRO A 225 18.96 14.79 9.67
C PRO A 225 18.82 14.52 11.17
N THR A 226 19.80 13.83 11.75
CA THR A 226 19.87 13.62 13.20
C THR A 226 20.11 14.95 13.92
N LEU A 227 19.55 15.10 15.13
CA LEU A 227 19.76 16.26 16.00
C LEU A 227 21.26 16.55 16.18
N GLY A 228 21.70 17.76 15.84
CA GLY A 228 23.10 18.19 15.95
C GLY A 228 23.89 18.22 14.63
N ALA A 229 23.36 17.66 13.54
CA ALA A 229 23.89 17.90 12.20
C ALA A 229 23.45 19.29 11.72
N ALA A 230 24.41 20.20 11.51
CA ALA A 230 24.13 21.58 11.10
C ALA A 230 23.24 21.64 9.84
N GLU A 231 22.16 22.44 9.90
CA GLU A 231 21.29 22.92 8.80
C GLU A 231 21.15 22.01 7.55
N GLN A 232 20.93 20.70 7.73
CA GLN A 232 20.63 19.85 6.59
C GLN A 232 19.12 19.87 6.31
N PHE A 233 18.77 20.12 5.06
CA PHE A 233 17.41 19.90 4.58
C PHE A 233 17.08 18.39 4.62
N PRO A 234 15.80 18.02 4.79
CA PRO A 234 15.41 16.63 4.63
C PRO A 234 15.82 16.14 3.24
N THR A 235 16.20 14.87 3.17
CA THR A 235 16.53 14.18 1.93
C THR A 235 15.42 13.19 1.60
N VAL A 236 15.33 12.77 0.35
CA VAL A 236 14.47 11.63 0.01
C VAL A 236 15.36 10.39 -0.01
N LEU A 237 15.09 9.47 0.93
CA LEU A 237 15.67 8.13 0.90
C LEU A 237 14.83 7.28 -0.03
N ARG A 238 15.46 6.46 -0.86
CA ARG A 238 14.77 5.50 -1.70
C ARG A 238 15.42 4.12 -1.65
N PHE A 239 14.60 3.09 -1.74
CA PHE A 239 15.00 1.70 -1.78
C PHE A 239 14.43 1.04 -3.04
N ASP A 240 15.32 0.59 -3.92
CA ASP A 240 14.95 -0.12 -5.15
C ASP A 240 14.69 -1.59 -4.82
N LEU A 241 13.49 -2.11 -5.09
CA LEU A 241 13.13 -3.51 -4.81
C LEU A 241 13.72 -4.50 -5.82
N ALA A 242 14.14 -4.05 -7.00
CA ALA A 242 14.75 -4.89 -8.02
C ALA A 242 16.23 -5.08 -7.74
N GLU A 243 16.94 -3.97 -7.53
CA GLU A 243 18.37 -3.96 -7.24
C GLU A 243 18.67 -4.21 -5.75
N GLN A 244 17.67 -4.05 -4.88
CA GLN A 244 17.78 -4.19 -3.42
C GLN A 244 18.84 -3.28 -2.80
N ILE A 245 18.95 -2.05 -3.33
CA ILE A 245 19.91 -1.03 -2.90
C ILE A 245 19.22 0.23 -2.40
N PHE A 246 19.83 0.86 -1.39
CA PHE A 246 19.46 2.19 -0.94
C PHE A 246 20.20 3.26 -1.74
N SER A 247 19.53 4.37 -2.00
CA SER A 247 20.15 5.59 -2.50
C SER A 247 19.39 6.81 -1.98
N THR A 248 19.96 8.00 -2.15
CA THR A 248 19.34 9.26 -1.74
C THR A 248 19.26 10.21 -2.91
N ILE A 249 18.25 11.07 -2.89
CA ILE A 249 18.13 12.23 -3.77
C ILE A 249 17.87 13.48 -2.92
N SER A 250 18.08 14.65 -3.51
CA SER A 250 17.76 15.93 -2.88
C SER A 250 16.30 15.96 -2.46
N GLY A 251 16.05 16.39 -1.22
CA GLY A 251 14.70 16.58 -0.73
C GLY A 251 14.27 18.05 -0.77
N PRO A 252 13.09 18.34 -0.19
CA PRO A 252 12.52 19.68 -0.20
C PRO A 252 13.34 20.65 0.67
N THR A 253 13.48 21.88 0.19
CA THR A 253 14.33 22.91 0.82
C THR A 253 13.54 23.98 1.58
N ASN A 254 12.25 23.77 1.84
CA ASN A 254 11.43 24.77 2.53
C ASN A 254 11.60 24.65 4.06
N ARG A 255 12.04 25.72 4.71
CA ARG A 255 12.30 25.74 6.16
C ARG A 255 11.04 25.99 7.01
N LEU A 256 9.93 26.38 6.39
CA LEU A 256 8.67 26.72 7.08
C LEU A 256 7.68 25.55 7.19
N VAL A 257 8.10 24.37 6.75
CA VAL A 257 7.28 23.15 6.70
C VAL A 257 7.52 22.30 7.95
N VAL A 258 6.44 21.88 8.59
CA VAL A 258 6.43 21.05 9.80
C VAL A 258 6.56 19.57 9.46
N SER A 259 5.98 19.16 8.33
CA SER A 259 6.02 17.77 7.89
C SER A 259 5.97 17.66 6.37
N TYR A 260 6.68 16.65 5.88
CA TYR A 260 6.68 16.23 4.49
C TYR A 260 6.12 14.81 4.39
N ILE A 261 5.16 14.62 3.50
CA ILE A 261 4.53 13.33 3.26
C ILE A 261 4.75 12.96 1.79
N PRO A 262 5.54 11.91 1.49
CA PRO A 262 5.69 11.44 0.13
C PRO A 262 4.42 10.72 -0.29
N VAL A 263 3.93 11.02 -1.50
CA VAL A 263 2.74 10.43 -2.11
C VAL A 263 3.02 10.11 -3.57
N GLU A 264 2.24 9.18 -4.11
CA GLU A 264 2.23 8.89 -5.54
C GLU A 264 1.20 9.80 -6.20
N PHE A 265 1.61 10.45 -7.28
CA PHE A 265 0.72 11.25 -8.11
C PHE A 265 1.06 11.01 -9.58
N GLN A 266 0.15 10.33 -10.29
CA GLN A 266 0.28 10.04 -11.72
C GLN A 266 1.58 9.30 -12.08
N GLY A 267 1.93 8.28 -11.29
CA GLY A 267 3.13 7.46 -11.47
C GLY A 267 4.44 8.15 -11.06
N SER A 268 4.35 9.35 -10.48
CA SER A 268 5.51 10.15 -10.06
C SER A 268 5.50 10.40 -8.56
N LEU A 269 6.68 10.63 -8.00
CA LEU A 269 6.81 11.04 -6.60
C LEU A 269 6.37 12.50 -6.46
N ALA A 270 5.41 12.72 -5.58
CA ALA A 270 5.04 14.06 -5.11
C ALA A 270 5.23 14.15 -3.60
N ILE A 271 5.49 15.35 -3.10
CA ILE A 271 5.65 15.60 -1.66
C ILE A 271 4.60 16.62 -1.24
N ILE A 272 3.76 16.23 -0.28
CA ILE A 272 2.82 17.12 0.40
C ILE A 272 3.56 17.78 1.57
N CYS A 273 3.45 19.10 1.65
CA CYS A 273 4.07 19.93 2.68
C CYS A 273 2.98 20.55 3.56
N ALA A 274 3.13 20.47 4.89
CA ALA A 274 2.28 21.19 5.85
C ALA A 274 3.05 22.38 6.47
N GLU A 275 2.59 23.62 6.25
CA GLU A 275 3.24 24.84 6.75
C GLU A 275 2.65 25.32 8.09
N LEU A 276 3.50 25.95 8.91
CA LEU A 276 3.14 26.43 10.26
C LEU A 276 2.11 27.58 10.29
N GLN A 277 1.92 28.33 9.19
CA GLN A 277 1.12 29.57 9.18
C GLN A 277 -0.19 29.50 8.39
N ALA A 278 -0.50 28.37 7.74
CA ALA A 278 -1.81 28.16 7.13
C ALA A 278 -2.16 26.67 7.19
N LEU A 279 -3.28 26.34 7.81
CA LEU A 279 -3.99 25.06 7.61
C LEU A 279 -4.52 24.91 6.18
N GLU A 280 -4.13 25.79 5.25
CA GLU A 280 -4.53 25.81 3.86
C GLU A 280 -3.32 26.15 2.97
N LEU A 281 -2.59 25.13 2.53
CA LEU A 281 -2.11 24.98 1.14
C LEU A 281 -1.28 23.69 1.01
N VAL A 282 -1.79 22.70 0.30
CA VAL A 282 -0.98 21.59 -0.22
C VAL A 282 -0.27 22.10 -1.47
N ARG A 283 1.05 22.31 -1.40
CA ARG A 283 1.88 22.51 -2.60
C ARG A 283 2.46 21.16 -3.02
N TYR A 284 2.27 20.79 -4.29
CA TYR A 284 2.90 19.61 -4.88
C TYR A 284 4.23 20.02 -5.49
N ILE A 285 5.31 19.36 -5.06
CA ILE A 285 6.58 19.35 -5.78
C ILE A 285 6.66 17.99 -6.46
N THR A 286 6.59 17.98 -7.78
CA THR A 286 6.88 16.81 -8.61
C THR A 286 8.38 16.79 -8.88
N MET A 287 9.05 15.67 -8.59
CA MET A 287 10.47 15.45 -8.90
C MET A 287 10.66 14.40 -9.99
#